data_AF-H6LIL1-F1
#
_entry.id   AF-H6LIL1-F1
#
_cell.length_a   1.000
_cell.length_b   1.000
_cell.length_c   1.000
_cell.angle_alpha   90.00
_cell.angle_beta   90.00
_cell.angle_gamma   90.00
#
_symmetry.space_group_name_H-M   'P 1'
#
loop_
_entity.id
_entity.type
_entity.pdbx_description
1 polymer ?
#
loop_
_entity_poly.entity_id
_entity_poly.type
_entity_poly.pdbx_seq_one_letter_code
_entity_poly.pdbx_strand_id
1 'polypeptide(L)'
;MKKISIVIVLMGLLMLTGCESEADKVSYNLSQEADNFNVVRQLTVINCIGGDVLFQMTGKMSITADTEDNQLEVIVEDEDGSYKKHFIGLSDNVTYVLEDLGDTDVSKYKYTLNYNPKMWIPAEVQTID
;
A
#
# COMPACT_ATOMS: atom_id res chain seq x y z
N MET A 1 -20.67 41.95 24.17
CA MET A 1 -19.36 41.42 23.71
C MET A 1 -19.29 39.89 23.78
N LYS A 2 -19.51 39.24 24.94
CA LYS A 2 -19.48 37.75 25.06
C LYS A 2 -20.37 36.98 24.07
N LYS A 3 -21.57 37.50 23.75
CA LYS A 3 -22.50 36.85 22.79
C LYS A 3 -22.05 36.95 21.33
N ILE A 4 -21.29 37.99 20.96
CA ILE A 4 -20.80 38.18 19.58
C ILE A 4 -19.62 37.24 19.30
N SER A 5 -18.73 37.03 20.29
CA SER A 5 -17.63 36.08 20.17
C SER A 5 -18.10 34.63 19.98
N ILE A 6 -19.22 34.22 20.58
CA ILE A 6 -19.77 32.85 20.43
C ILE A 6 -20.30 32.63 19.00
N VAL A 7 -20.94 33.64 18.40
CA VAL A 7 -21.49 33.53 17.04
C VAL A 7 -20.38 33.41 16.00
N ILE A 8 -19.26 34.10 16.18
CA ILE A 8 -18.10 34.03 15.26
C ILE A 8 -17.42 32.66 15.32
N VAL A 9 -17.30 32.07 16.52
CA VAL A 9 -16.74 30.71 16.70
C VAL A 9 -17.66 29.65 16.07
N LEU A 10 -18.98 29.78 16.27
CA LEU A 10 -19.96 28.85 15.71
C LEU A 10 -20.04 28.93 14.18
N MET A 11 -19.87 30.13 13.62
CA MET A 11 -19.85 30.35 12.17
C MET A 11 -18.53 29.90 11.51
N GLY A 12 -17.42 29.89 12.26
CA GLY A 12 -16.16 29.27 11.85
C GLY A 12 -16.23 27.74 11.78
N LEU A 13 -16.94 27.11 12.73
CA LEU A 13 -17.12 25.64 12.78
C LEU A 13 -17.90 25.08 11.58
N LEU A 14 -18.81 25.86 11.00
CA LEU A 14 -19.58 25.48 9.80
C LEU A 14 -18.75 25.53 8.51
N MET A 15 -17.58 26.18 8.51
CA MET A 15 -16.69 26.24 7.34
C MET A 15 -15.73 25.04 7.27
N LEU A 16 -15.72 24.16 8.29
CA LEU A 16 -14.86 22.97 8.34
C LEU A 16 -15.52 21.71 7.77
N THR A 17 -16.80 21.73 7.44
CA THR A 17 -17.47 20.62 6.75
C THR A 17 -17.29 20.79 5.25
N GLY A 18 -16.11 20.44 4.74
CA GLY A 18 -15.89 20.34 3.29
C GLY A 18 -16.92 19.40 2.66
N CYS A 19 -17.41 19.74 1.47
CA CYS A 19 -18.22 18.83 0.66
C CYS A 19 -17.35 17.66 0.21
N GLU A 20 -17.22 16.62 1.03
CA GLU A 20 -16.63 15.35 0.62
C GLU A 20 -17.67 14.52 -0.12
N SER A 21 -17.29 13.98 -1.27
CA SER A 21 -18.12 13.04 -2.00
C SER A 21 -18.21 11.72 -1.24
N GLU A 22 -19.23 10.90 -1.53
CA GLU A 22 -19.30 9.56 -0.94
C GLU A 22 -18.08 8.70 -1.32
N ALA A 23 -17.47 8.94 -2.49
CA ALA A 23 -16.25 8.26 -2.90
C ALA A 23 -15.05 8.62 -2.00
N ASP A 24 -14.93 9.88 -1.58
CA ASP A 24 -13.84 10.33 -0.70
C ASP A 24 -13.95 9.66 0.68
N LYS A 25 -15.17 9.58 1.23
CA LYS A 25 -15.43 8.90 2.51
C LYS A 25 -15.10 7.41 2.45
N VAL A 26 -15.52 6.74 1.38
CA VAL A 26 -15.24 5.31 1.18
C VAL A 26 -13.75 5.08 1.01
N SER A 27 -13.06 5.90 0.21
CA SER A 27 -11.61 5.82 0.02
C SER A 27 -10.86 5.99 1.35
N TYR A 28 -11.24 6.99 2.15
CA TYR A 28 -10.66 7.23 3.47
C TYR A 28 -10.84 6.02 4.40
N ASN A 29 -12.05 5.45 4.47
CA ASN A 29 -12.32 4.29 5.32
C ASN A 29 -11.56 3.04 4.86
N LEU A 30 -11.52 2.77 3.55
CA LEU A 30 -10.76 1.64 3.00
C LEU A 30 -9.25 1.78 3.27
N SER A 31 -8.72 3.00 3.19
CA SER A 31 -7.32 3.27 3.50
C SER A 31 -7.05 3.03 4.99
N GLN A 32 -7.92 3.55 5.86
CA GLN A 32 -7.83 3.36 7.31
C GLN A 32 -7.90 1.88 7.73
N GLU A 33 -8.80 1.08 7.14
CA GLU A 33 -8.89 -0.34 7.44
C GLU A 33 -7.61 -1.10 7.11
N ALA A 34 -6.92 -0.73 6.03
CA ALA A 34 -5.66 -1.37 5.68
C ALA A 34 -4.46 -0.85 6.45
N ASP A 35 -4.44 0.43 6.80
CA ASP A 35 -3.42 0.99 7.69
C ASP A 35 -3.52 0.38 9.10
N ASN A 36 -4.70 -0.10 9.48
CA ASN A 36 -4.94 -0.89 10.67
C ASN A 36 -4.76 -2.40 10.47
N PHE A 37 -4.28 -2.85 9.29
CA PHE A 37 -4.03 -4.26 8.98
C PHE A 37 -5.28 -5.16 9.09
N ASN A 38 -6.48 -4.61 8.85
CA ASN A 38 -7.74 -5.37 8.92
C ASN A 38 -8.08 -6.08 7.61
N VAL A 39 -7.59 -5.60 6.47
CA VAL A 39 -7.91 -6.15 5.14
C VAL A 39 -6.69 -6.77 4.48
N VAL A 40 -6.94 -7.81 3.66
CA VAL A 40 -5.91 -8.44 2.84
C VAL A 40 -5.82 -7.70 1.52
N ARG A 41 -4.61 -7.35 1.10
CA ARG A 41 -4.34 -6.72 -0.19
C ARG A 41 -3.35 -7.54 -0.99
N GLN A 42 -3.39 -7.34 -2.30
CA GLN A 42 -2.43 -7.90 -3.24
C GLN A 42 -1.75 -6.78 -4.02
N LEU A 43 -0.45 -6.64 -3.79
CA LEU A 43 0.43 -5.78 -4.57
C LEU A 43 1.06 -6.60 -5.70
N THR A 44 0.85 -6.18 -6.94
CA THR A 44 1.50 -6.77 -8.11
C THR A 44 2.38 -5.72 -8.77
N VAL A 45 3.68 -6.00 -8.89
CA VAL A 45 4.65 -5.11 -9.52
C VAL A 45 4.98 -5.63 -10.92
N ILE A 46 4.92 -4.76 -11.92
CA ILE A 46 4.91 -5.11 -13.34
C ILE A 46 5.99 -4.32 -14.07
N ASN A 47 6.73 -4.99 -14.95
CA ASN A 47 7.61 -4.35 -15.91
C ASN A 47 6.84 -4.06 -17.21
N CYS A 48 6.70 -2.80 -17.56
CA CYS A 48 5.95 -2.32 -18.72
C CYS A 48 6.64 -2.60 -20.07
N ILE A 49 7.95 -2.85 -20.11
CA ILE A 49 8.66 -3.18 -21.35
C ILE A 49 8.34 -4.62 -21.76
N GLY A 50 8.48 -5.56 -20.83
CA GLY A 50 8.25 -6.99 -21.08
C GLY A 50 6.79 -7.42 -20.90
N GLY A 51 5.99 -6.62 -20.20
CA GLY A 51 4.66 -7.03 -19.72
C GLY A 51 4.72 -8.11 -18.63
N ASP A 52 5.91 -8.37 -18.08
CA ASP A 52 6.13 -9.40 -17.07
C ASP A 52 5.81 -8.88 -15.67
N VAL A 53 5.12 -9.69 -14.88
CA VAL A 53 5.04 -9.49 -13.42
C VAL A 53 6.43 -9.72 -12.84
N LEU A 54 6.98 -8.75 -12.11
CA LEU A 54 8.28 -8.88 -11.45
C LEU A 54 8.13 -9.69 -10.16
N PHE A 55 7.15 -9.31 -9.35
CA PHE A 55 6.74 -10.05 -8.17
C PHE A 55 5.34 -9.65 -7.72
N GLN A 56 4.77 -10.49 -6.86
CA GLN A 56 3.48 -10.26 -6.24
C GLN A 56 3.57 -10.51 -4.75
N MET A 57 2.96 -9.63 -3.98
CA MET A 57 2.89 -9.68 -2.53
C MET A 57 1.43 -9.70 -2.09
N THR A 58 1.04 -10.66 -1.26
CA THR A 58 -0.32 -10.76 -0.71
C THR A 58 -0.25 -10.85 0.80
N GLY A 59 -1.08 -10.07 1.49
CA GLY A 59 -1.11 -10.03 2.96
C GLY A 59 -1.85 -8.80 3.49
N LYS A 60 -1.90 -8.67 4.82
CA LYS A 60 -2.39 -7.44 5.47
C LYS A 60 -1.28 -6.41 5.42
N MET A 61 -1.48 -5.35 4.64
CA MET A 61 -0.43 -4.37 4.40
C MET A 61 -0.94 -2.95 4.27
N SER A 62 -0.11 -2.03 4.76
CA SER A 62 -0.19 -0.59 4.50
C SER A 62 0.84 -0.24 3.42
N ILE A 63 0.47 0.69 2.53
CA ILE A 63 1.33 1.13 1.43
C ILE A 63 1.35 2.66 1.38
N THR A 64 2.55 3.21 1.27
CA THR A 64 2.79 4.63 1.02
C THR A 64 3.58 4.78 -0.27
N ALA A 65 3.10 5.63 -1.18
CA ALA A 65 3.87 6.04 -2.34
C ALA A 65 4.72 7.26 -1.97
N ASP A 66 6.04 7.07 -1.96
CA ASP A 66 7.01 8.14 -1.81
C ASP A 66 7.38 8.68 -3.19
N THR A 67 6.90 9.88 -3.50
CA THR A 67 7.13 10.55 -4.77
C THR A 67 8.47 11.29 -4.83
N GLU A 68 9.11 11.54 -3.69
CA GLU A 68 10.42 12.20 -3.65
C GLU A 68 11.51 11.20 -4.05
N ASP A 69 11.45 9.99 -3.48
CA ASP A 69 12.40 8.90 -3.74
C ASP A 69 11.94 7.93 -4.84
N ASN A 70 10.75 8.14 -5.42
CA ASN A 70 10.12 7.28 -6.43
C ASN A 70 10.07 5.80 -5.99
N GLN A 71 9.48 5.54 -4.83
CA GLN A 71 9.39 4.18 -4.28
C GLN A 71 8.06 3.93 -3.59
N LEU A 72 7.69 2.65 -3.45
CA LEU A 72 6.65 2.22 -2.53
C LEU A 72 7.27 1.74 -1.23
N GLU A 73 6.77 2.29 -0.14
CA GLU A 73 7.00 1.75 1.20
C GLU A 73 5.82 0.84 1.56
N VAL A 74 6.11 -0.44 1.75
CA VAL A 74 5.08 -1.44 2.09
C VAL A 74 5.39 -1.99 3.47
N ILE A 75 4.44 -1.86 4.39
CA ILE A 75 4.51 -2.49 5.71
C ILE A 75 3.53 -3.65 5.71
N VAL A 76 3.99 -4.84 6.07
CA VAL A 76 3.18 -6.06 6.09
C VAL A 76 3.25 -6.72 7.46
N GLU A 77 2.09 -7.18 7.95
CA GLU A 77 1.97 -8.00 9.16
C GLU A 77 2.27 -9.47 8.81
N ASP A 78 3.17 -10.10 9.56
CA ASP A 78 3.57 -11.50 9.41
C ASP A 78 2.76 -12.43 10.35
N GLU A 79 2.86 -13.75 10.15
CA GLU A 79 2.11 -14.77 10.90
C GLU A 79 2.29 -14.69 12.43
N ASP A 80 3.47 -14.26 12.87
CA ASP A 80 3.83 -14.14 14.29
C ASP A 80 3.42 -12.79 14.91
N GLY A 81 2.73 -11.94 14.15
CA GLY A 81 2.34 -10.58 14.53
C GLY A 81 3.49 -9.57 14.47
N SER A 82 4.64 -9.95 13.90
CA SER A 82 5.72 -9.01 13.60
C SER A 82 5.41 -8.23 12.31
N TYR A 83 6.09 -7.09 12.12
CA TYR A 83 5.94 -6.25 10.95
C TYR A 83 7.22 -6.23 10.14
N LYS A 84 7.10 -6.31 8.81
CA LYS A 84 8.21 -6.14 7.87
C LYS A 84 7.96 -4.92 7.00
N LYS A 85 9.01 -4.14 6.76
CA LYS A 85 8.98 -2.99 5.85
C LYS A 85 9.78 -3.32 4.60
N HIS A 86 9.19 -3.06 3.44
CA HIS A 86 9.77 -3.23 2.13
C HIS A 86 9.83 -1.89 1.41
N PHE A 87 10.95 -1.61 0.77
CA PHE A 87 11.12 -0.49 -0.14
C PHE A 87 11.18 -1.03 -1.56
N ILE A 88 10.27 -0.58 -2.41
CA ILE A 88 10.16 -1.04 -3.79
C ILE A 88 10.40 0.17 -4.68
N GLY A 89 11.59 0.26 -5.28
CA GLY A 89 11.90 1.31 -6.23
C GLY A 89 11.00 1.23 -7.46
N LEU A 90 10.35 2.33 -7.78
CA LEU A 90 9.62 2.53 -9.03
C LEU A 90 10.57 3.15 -10.05
N SER A 91 10.37 2.84 -11.32
CA SER A 91 11.09 3.46 -12.44
C SER A 91 10.13 3.67 -13.60
N ASP A 92 10.55 4.36 -14.65
CA ASP A 92 9.70 4.66 -15.81
C ASP A 92 9.05 3.41 -16.44
N ASN A 93 9.68 2.25 -16.25
CA ASN A 93 9.25 0.98 -16.82
C ASN A 93 8.69 0.01 -15.76
N VAL A 94 8.62 0.41 -14.49
CA VAL A 94 8.10 -0.43 -13.40
C VAL A 94 6.88 0.26 -12.81
N THR A 95 5.73 -0.41 -12.92
CA THR A 95 4.46 0.04 -12.35
C THR A 95 3.92 -0.98 -11.36
N TYR A 96 2.84 -0.64 -10.68
CA TYR A 96 2.20 -1.52 -9.73
C TYR A 96 0.68 -1.43 -9.80
N VAL A 97 0.03 -2.50 -9.37
CA VAL A 97 -1.41 -2.56 -9.10
C VAL A 97 -1.58 -3.03 -7.68
N LEU A 98 -2.39 -2.30 -6.91
CA LEU A 98 -2.82 -2.70 -5.57
C LEU A 98 -4.30 -3.07 -5.64
N GLU A 99 -4.61 -4.32 -5.30
CA GLU A 99 -5.97 -4.82 -5.22
C GLU A 99 -6.36 -5.03 -3.76
N ASP A 100 -7.50 -4.47 -3.35
CA ASP A 100 -8.10 -4.73 -2.05
C ASP A 100 -8.96 -5.98 -2.14
N LEU A 101 -8.52 -7.07 -1.50
CA LEU A 101 -9.22 -8.34 -1.50
C LEU A 101 -10.30 -8.39 -0.39
N GLY A 102 -10.34 -7.40 0.50
CA GLY A 102 -11.26 -7.32 1.63
C GLY A 102 -10.88 -8.22 2.81
N ASP A 103 -11.80 -8.32 3.78
CA ASP A 103 -11.69 -9.23 4.93
C ASP A 103 -12.08 -10.64 4.49
N THR A 104 -11.15 -11.30 3.80
CA THR A 104 -11.38 -12.64 3.31
C THR A 104 -11.00 -13.66 4.39
N ASP A 105 -11.97 -14.49 4.76
CA ASP A 105 -11.79 -15.64 5.67
C ASP A 105 -10.84 -16.73 5.11
N VAL A 106 -10.20 -16.48 3.96
CA VAL A 106 -9.16 -17.32 3.36
C VAL A 106 -7.80 -16.95 3.93
N SER A 107 -7.36 -17.74 4.91
CA SER A 107 -5.97 -17.81 5.36
C SER A 107 -5.33 -16.45 5.66
N LYS A 108 -5.93 -15.72 6.61
CA LYS A 108 -5.54 -14.41 7.17
C LYS A 108 -4.07 -14.25 7.60
N TYR A 109 -3.29 -15.33 7.55
CA TYR A 109 -1.96 -15.43 8.11
C TYR A 109 -0.87 -15.59 7.03
N LYS A 110 -1.16 -16.11 5.84
CA LYS A 110 -0.07 -16.37 4.87
C LYS A 110 0.29 -15.15 4.04
N TYR A 111 1.18 -14.33 4.58
CA TYR A 111 2.00 -13.45 3.75
C TYR A 111 2.66 -14.28 2.64
N THR A 112 2.40 -13.92 1.39
CA THR A 112 2.98 -14.61 0.24
C THR A 112 3.70 -13.60 -0.63
N LEU A 113 4.98 -13.82 -0.85
CA LEU A 113 5.78 -13.07 -1.81
C LEU A 113 6.26 -14.00 -2.92
N ASN A 114 5.71 -13.82 -4.11
CA ASN A 114 6.02 -14.60 -5.29
C ASN A 114 6.90 -13.77 -6.21
N TYR A 115 8.18 -14.12 -6.35
CA TYR A 115 9.06 -13.53 -7.34
C TYR A 115 8.95 -14.25 -8.68
N ASN A 116 9.07 -13.51 -9.78
CA ASN A 116 9.18 -14.12 -11.10
C ASN A 116 10.53 -14.83 -11.25
N PRO A 117 10.56 -16.16 -11.47
CA PRO A 117 11.79 -16.93 -11.52
C PRO A 117 12.70 -16.55 -12.69
N LYS A 118 12.17 -15.92 -13.74
CA LYS A 118 12.97 -15.44 -14.89
C LYS A 118 13.91 -14.27 -14.55
N MET A 119 13.73 -13.64 -13.38
CA MET A 119 14.55 -12.50 -12.93
C MET A 119 15.91 -12.92 -12.36
N TRP A 120 16.07 -14.18 -11.95
CA TRP A 120 17.33 -14.69 -11.41
C TRP A 120 18.13 -15.36 -12.53
N ILE A 121 19.19 -14.71 -13.02
CA ILE A 121 20.18 -15.37 -13.87
C ILE A 121 21.21 -16.02 -12.93
N PRO A 122 21.35 -17.35 -12.89
CA PRO A 122 22.37 -17.99 -12.07
C PRO A 122 23.76 -17.58 -12.55
N ALA A 123 24.60 -17.06 -11.65
CA ALA A 123 26.01 -16.83 -11.96
C ALA A 123 26.79 -18.14 -11.72
N GLU A 124 27.37 -18.70 -12.77
CA GLU A 124 28.34 -19.79 -12.61
C GLU A 124 29.66 -19.22 -12.08
N VAL A 125 29.99 -19.53 -10.83
CA VAL A 125 31.29 -19.19 -10.24
C VAL A 125 32.32 -20.10 -10.90
N GLN A 126 33.02 -19.62 -11.92
CA GLN A 126 34.21 -20.30 -12.42
C GLN A 126 35.27 -20.25 -11.33
N THR A 127 35.49 -21.39 -10.68
CA THR A 127 36.66 -21.56 -9.81
C THR A 127 37.85 -21.74 -10.74
N ILE A 128 38.78 -20.78 -10.74
CA ILE A 128 40.05 -20.92 -11.44
C ILE A 128 40.92 -21.81 -10.54
N ASP A 129 41.18 -23.04 -10.98
CA ASP A 129 42.17 -23.96 -10.37
C ASP A 129 43.61 -23.45 -10.58
#